data_AF-X1FPY4-F1
#
_entry.id   AF-X1FPY4-F1
#
_cell.length_a   1.000
_cell.length_b   1.000
_cell.length_c   1.000
_cell.angle_alpha   90.00
_cell.angle_beta   90.00
_cell.angle_gamma   90.00
#
_symmetry.space_group_name_H-M   'P 1'
#
loop_
_entity.id
_entity.type
_entity.pdbx_description
1 polymer ?
#
loop_
_entity_poly.entity_id
_entity_poly.type
_entity_poly.pdbx_seq_one_letter_code
_entity_poly.pdbx_strand_id
1 'polypeptide(L)'
;ERKEELYILCCENGQDVPAKFQGFLRQIMASLPSWVKISQPVMGRMCRYEEKVKPWSIFEPVASRFRWGIVAEPFYGIPVRRSLVAKSTVFSPAFQVKEDDEFEVSKERKILIHNGCHAFLAFLGYLKGYTYYCQLEKEKEILELAKKMVNEEMIEALLSKFGGILDRNNLKNYSFDVLRRITSPLFGDSIFRGMRGSLEKLAPQERLI
;
A
#
# COMPACT_ATOMS: atom_id res chain seq x y z
N GLU A 1 -0.84 -33.58 -18.37
CA GLU A 1 -0.66 -32.18 -17.92
C GLU A 1 -1.89 -31.73 -17.14
N ARG A 2 -1.70 -30.91 -16.09
CA ARG A 2 -2.82 -30.34 -15.33
C ARG A 2 -3.54 -29.32 -16.22
N LYS A 3 -4.86 -29.39 -16.34
CA LYS A 3 -5.64 -28.44 -17.16
C LYS A 3 -5.83 -27.07 -16.50
N GLU A 4 -5.61 -26.99 -15.19
CA GLU A 4 -5.88 -25.79 -14.40
C GLU A 4 -4.58 -25.05 -14.07
N GLU A 5 -4.58 -23.75 -14.32
CA GLU A 5 -3.52 -22.84 -13.90
C GLU A 5 -3.62 -22.57 -12.39
N LEU A 6 -2.48 -22.50 -11.71
CA LEU A 6 -2.36 -22.05 -10.33
C LEU A 6 -1.88 -20.61 -10.32
N TYR A 7 -2.69 -19.71 -9.75
CA TYR A 7 -2.34 -18.30 -9.58
C TYR A 7 -1.90 -18.04 -8.15
N ILE A 8 -0.69 -17.49 -7.97
CA ILE A 8 -0.14 -17.07 -6.69
C ILE A 8 -0.03 -15.54 -6.70
N LEU A 9 -0.79 -14.88 -5.84
CA LEU A 9 -0.77 -13.43 -5.66
C LEU A 9 0.02 -13.08 -4.40
N CYS A 10 1.18 -12.46 -4.57
CA CYS A 10 2.05 -12.02 -3.48
C CYS A 10 1.55 -10.69 -2.89
N CYS A 11 0.76 -10.75 -1.82
CA CYS A 11 0.12 -9.59 -1.19
C CYS A 11 1.02 -8.82 -0.21
N GLU A 12 2.25 -8.50 -0.61
CA GLU A 12 3.24 -7.83 0.23
C GLU A 12 3.49 -6.38 -0.18
N ASN A 13 3.91 -5.56 0.78
CA ASN A 13 4.34 -4.18 0.52
C ASN A 13 5.84 -4.13 0.20
N GLY A 14 6.20 -4.46 -1.05
CA GLY A 14 7.58 -4.37 -1.51
C GLY A 14 7.70 -4.31 -3.03
N GLN A 15 8.87 -3.88 -3.50
CA GLN A 15 9.24 -3.98 -4.91
C GLN A 15 9.70 -5.41 -5.24
N ASP A 16 9.35 -5.87 -6.44
CA ASP A 16 9.76 -7.14 -7.05
C ASP A 16 9.47 -8.40 -6.23
N VAL A 17 8.41 -8.40 -5.44
CA VAL A 17 8.05 -9.54 -4.58
C VAL A 17 7.82 -10.83 -5.40
N PRO A 18 7.09 -10.83 -6.54
CA PRO A 18 6.95 -12.00 -7.38
C PRO A 18 8.29 -12.54 -7.88
N ALA A 19 9.22 -11.67 -8.29
CA ALA A 19 10.52 -12.08 -8.80
C ALA A 19 11.38 -12.72 -7.69
N LYS A 20 11.39 -12.11 -6.50
CA LYS A 20 12.06 -12.67 -5.31
C LYS A 20 11.49 -14.04 -4.93
N PHE A 21 10.16 -14.16 -4.94
CA PHE A 21 9.49 -15.43 -4.64
C PHE A 21 9.79 -16.50 -5.71
N GLN A 22 9.78 -16.14 -6.99
CA GLN A 22 10.21 -17.05 -8.06
C GLN A 22 11.67 -17.49 -7.91
N GLY A 23 12.56 -16.57 -7.53
CA GLY A 23 13.96 -16.87 -7.24
C GLY A 23 14.11 -17.89 -6.12
N PHE A 24 13.37 -17.70 -5.01
CA PHE A 24 13.32 -18.66 -3.91
C PHE A 24 12.80 -20.04 -4.37
N LEU A 25 11.71 -20.10 -5.14
CA LEU A 25 11.18 -21.36 -5.65
C LEU A 25 12.18 -22.10 -6.55
N ARG A 26 12.95 -21.38 -7.38
CA ARG A 26 13.98 -21.98 -8.24
C ARG A 26 15.18 -22.56 -7.47
N GLN A 27 15.38 -22.16 -6.22
CA GLN A 27 16.43 -22.75 -5.37
C GLN A 27 16.02 -24.11 -4.81
N ILE A 28 14.71 -24.36 -4.67
CA ILE A 28 14.17 -25.58 -4.05
C ILE A 28 13.48 -26.51 -5.05
N MET A 29 13.15 -26.03 -6.25
CA MET A 29 12.49 -26.80 -7.32
C MET A 29 13.40 -26.93 -8.54
N ALA A 30 13.45 -28.12 -9.15
CA ALA A 30 14.19 -28.37 -10.39
C ALA A 30 13.69 -27.51 -11.56
N SER A 31 12.37 -27.28 -11.64
CA SER A 31 11.75 -26.33 -12.57
C SER A 31 10.43 -25.82 -12.02
N LEU A 32 10.11 -24.56 -12.29
CA LEU A 32 8.80 -23.99 -12.00
C LEU A 32 7.84 -24.36 -13.15
N PRO A 33 6.75 -25.11 -12.89
CA PRO A 33 5.85 -25.51 -13.97
C PRO A 33 5.18 -24.32 -14.65
N SER A 34 4.98 -24.40 -15.97
CA SER A 34 4.41 -23.31 -16.79
C SER A 34 2.96 -22.94 -16.43
N TRP A 35 2.23 -23.86 -15.78
CA TRP A 35 0.88 -23.66 -15.26
C TRP A 35 0.84 -22.89 -13.94
N VAL A 36 1.99 -22.57 -13.32
CA VAL A 36 2.07 -21.68 -12.15
C VAL A 36 2.30 -20.25 -12.62
N LYS A 37 1.36 -19.36 -12.31
CA LYS A 37 1.44 -17.92 -12.56
C LYS A 37 1.65 -17.20 -11.23
N ILE A 38 2.69 -16.35 -11.15
CA ILE A 38 3.00 -15.60 -9.93
C ILE A 38 2.92 -14.11 -10.26
N SER A 39 2.14 -13.37 -9.47
CA SER A 39 1.91 -11.93 -9.65
C SER A 39 1.79 -11.25 -8.28
N GLN A 40 1.62 -9.93 -8.27
CA GLN A 40 1.31 -9.16 -7.08
C GLN A 40 0.12 -8.23 -7.35
N PRO A 41 -0.78 -8.04 -6.38
CA PRO A 41 -1.72 -6.93 -6.40
C PRO A 41 -1.07 -5.63 -5.91
N VAL A 42 -1.79 -4.51 -6.04
CA VAL A 42 -1.43 -3.25 -5.35
C VAL A 42 -2.11 -3.22 -3.99
N MET A 43 -1.33 -3.46 -2.93
CA MET A 43 -1.83 -3.41 -1.55
C MET A 43 -1.77 -1.99 -0.99
N GLY A 44 -2.93 -1.37 -0.76
CA GLY A 44 -3.02 0.03 -0.34
C GLY A 44 -4.02 0.35 0.77
N ARG A 45 -4.58 -0.68 1.43
CA ARG A 45 -5.58 -0.51 2.49
C ARG A 45 -4.91 -0.40 3.87
N MET A 46 -5.19 0.68 4.60
CA MET A 46 -4.81 0.81 6.00
C MET A 46 -5.67 -0.11 6.86
N CYS A 47 -5.01 -0.93 7.66
CA CYS A 47 -5.66 -1.76 8.65
C CYS A 47 -4.79 -1.94 9.89
N ARG A 48 -5.43 -2.27 11.00
CA ARG A 48 -4.79 -2.65 12.26
C ARG A 48 -5.44 -3.92 12.79
N TYR A 49 -4.62 -4.83 13.28
CA TYR A 49 -5.05 -5.91 14.15
C TYR A 49 -5.31 -5.36 15.56
N GLU A 50 -6.54 -5.51 16.04
CA GLU A 50 -6.93 -5.16 17.41
C GLU A 50 -6.93 -6.44 18.25
N GLU A 51 -5.93 -6.60 19.11
CA GLU A 51 -5.79 -7.81 19.91
C GLU A 51 -6.96 -8.03 20.88
N LYS A 52 -7.49 -6.92 21.43
CA LYS A 52 -8.62 -6.97 22.36
C LYS A 52 -9.56 -5.80 22.11
N VAL A 53 -10.64 -6.08 21.40
CA VAL A 53 -11.78 -5.18 21.25
C VAL A 53 -12.38 -4.93 22.62
N LYS A 54 -12.34 -3.66 23.03
CA LYS A 54 -12.86 -3.23 24.34
C LYS A 54 -14.39 -3.20 24.27
N PRO A 55 -15.11 -3.55 25.36
CA PRO A 55 -16.59 -3.52 25.37
C PRO A 55 -17.20 -2.14 25.05
N TRP A 56 -16.46 -1.07 25.32
CA TRP A 56 -16.85 0.32 25.03
C TRP A 56 -16.30 0.84 23.69
N SER A 57 -15.71 -0.04 22.87
CA SER A 57 -15.23 0.31 21.54
C SER A 57 -16.42 0.42 20.57
N ILE A 58 -16.27 1.27 19.55
CA ILE A 58 -17.16 1.28 18.37
C ILE A 58 -16.92 0.08 17.43
N PHE A 59 -15.89 -0.72 17.70
CA PHE A 59 -15.56 -1.92 16.93
C PHE A 59 -16.16 -3.16 17.57
N GLU A 60 -16.43 -4.14 16.73
CA GLU A 60 -16.85 -5.48 17.15
C GLU A 60 -15.72 -6.48 16.91
N PRO A 61 -15.61 -7.54 17.73
CA PRO A 61 -14.74 -8.67 17.43
C PRO A 61 -15.10 -9.33 16.10
N VAL A 62 -14.16 -10.07 15.51
CA VAL A 62 -14.40 -10.76 14.22
C VAL A 62 -15.60 -11.73 14.25
N ALA A 63 -15.89 -12.29 15.42
CA ALA A 63 -17.08 -13.08 15.70
C ALA A 63 -17.29 -13.19 17.23
N SER A 64 -18.49 -13.57 17.65
CA SER A 64 -18.95 -13.54 19.06
C SER A 64 -18.05 -14.26 20.07
N ARG A 65 -17.28 -15.27 19.65
CA ARG A 65 -16.36 -16.03 20.51
C ARG A 65 -14.94 -15.47 20.55
N PHE A 66 -14.63 -14.47 19.74
CA PHE A 66 -13.31 -13.86 19.68
C PHE A 66 -13.29 -12.56 20.48
N ARG A 67 -12.10 -12.22 20.99
CA ARG A 67 -11.86 -10.93 21.64
C ARG A 67 -11.09 -9.96 20.75
N TRP A 68 -10.51 -10.45 19.65
CA TRP A 68 -9.75 -9.64 18.70
C TRP A 68 -10.63 -9.21 17.52
N GLY A 69 -10.19 -8.17 16.81
CA GLY A 69 -10.85 -7.63 15.63
C GLY A 69 -9.84 -7.10 14.60
N ILE A 70 -10.36 -6.74 13.43
CA ILE A 70 -9.60 -6.03 12.39
C ILE A 70 -10.28 -4.70 12.15
N VAL A 71 -9.53 -3.63 12.34
CA VAL A 71 -9.96 -2.27 11.99
C VAL A 71 -9.39 -1.96 10.62
N ALA A 72 -10.25 -1.59 9.67
CA ALA A 72 -9.81 -1.24 8.32
C ALA A 72 -10.60 -0.03 7.79
N GLU A 73 -9.95 0.81 7.00
CA GLU A 73 -10.63 1.93 6.33
C GLU A 73 -11.69 1.44 5.33
N PRO A 74 -12.65 2.34 4.98
CA PRO A 74 -13.59 2.11 3.89
C PRO A 74 -12.94 2.11 2.50
N PHE A 75 -11.71 2.64 2.35
CA PHE A 75 -11.00 2.58 1.07
C PHE A 75 -10.81 1.11 0.66
N TYR A 76 -11.38 0.77 -0.50
CA TYR A 76 -11.46 -0.60 -0.98
C TYR A 76 -11.02 -0.69 -2.45
N GLY A 77 -10.34 -1.78 -2.79
CA GLY A 77 -9.80 -2.03 -4.11
C GLY A 77 -8.45 -2.73 -4.03
N ILE A 78 -8.34 -3.87 -4.71
CA ILE A 78 -7.13 -4.66 -4.87
C ILE A 78 -6.84 -4.69 -6.38
N PRO A 79 -6.14 -3.67 -6.92
CA PRO A 79 -5.73 -3.68 -8.31
C PRO A 79 -4.92 -4.92 -8.63
N VAL A 80 -5.29 -5.59 -9.72
CA VAL A 80 -4.58 -6.76 -10.26
C VAL A 80 -4.38 -6.58 -11.75
N ARG A 81 -3.23 -7.06 -12.25
CA ARG A 81 -2.84 -6.96 -13.65
C ARG A 81 -3.62 -7.94 -14.51
N ARG A 82 -4.33 -7.45 -15.53
CA ARG A 82 -5.13 -8.26 -16.46
C ARG A 82 -4.34 -9.40 -17.10
N SER A 83 -3.13 -9.15 -17.58
CA SER A 83 -2.31 -10.17 -18.24
C SER A 83 -1.88 -11.33 -17.33
N LEU A 84 -2.01 -11.19 -16.00
CA LEU A 84 -1.56 -12.18 -15.02
C LEU A 84 -2.68 -12.71 -14.13
N VAL A 85 -3.94 -12.45 -14.48
CA VAL A 85 -5.12 -12.92 -13.73
C VAL A 85 -6.20 -13.42 -14.68
N ALA A 86 -6.69 -14.66 -14.47
CA ALA A 86 -7.86 -15.17 -15.18
C ALA A 86 -9.16 -14.65 -14.53
N LYS A 87 -10.29 -14.67 -15.26
CA LYS A 87 -11.61 -14.31 -14.70
C LYS A 87 -11.95 -15.13 -13.44
N SER A 88 -11.54 -16.39 -13.39
CA SER A 88 -11.70 -17.28 -12.21
C SER A 88 -10.92 -16.82 -10.98
N THR A 89 -9.87 -16.00 -11.14
CA THR A 89 -9.12 -15.42 -10.02
C THR A 89 -9.77 -14.17 -9.44
N VAL A 90 -10.78 -13.61 -10.11
CA VAL A 90 -11.61 -12.52 -9.59
C VAL A 90 -12.74 -13.12 -8.76
N PHE A 91 -12.45 -13.42 -7.50
CA PHE A 91 -13.41 -14.07 -6.60
C PHE A 91 -14.22 -13.10 -5.73
N SER A 92 -13.95 -11.80 -5.85
CA SER A 92 -14.64 -10.75 -5.08
C SER A 92 -14.68 -9.43 -5.87
N PRO A 93 -15.73 -8.60 -5.68
CA PRO A 93 -15.77 -7.23 -6.19
C PRO A 93 -14.60 -6.35 -5.72
N ALA A 94 -13.86 -6.78 -4.69
CA ALA A 94 -12.67 -6.08 -4.24
C ALA A 94 -11.53 -6.11 -5.27
N PHE A 95 -11.43 -7.13 -6.13
CA PHE A 95 -10.39 -7.23 -7.15
C PHE A 95 -10.72 -6.31 -8.33
N GLN A 96 -9.82 -5.37 -8.58
CA GLN A 96 -9.95 -4.40 -9.66
C GLN A 96 -9.01 -4.79 -10.77
N VAL A 97 -9.52 -5.48 -11.79
CA VAL A 97 -8.71 -5.84 -12.96
C VAL A 97 -8.37 -4.55 -13.72
N LYS A 98 -7.07 -4.28 -13.85
CA LYS A 98 -6.50 -3.14 -14.55
C LYS A 98 -5.76 -3.61 -15.79
N GLU A 99 -5.84 -2.82 -16.86
CA GLU A 99 -4.89 -2.99 -17.97
C GLU A 99 -3.46 -2.79 -17.45
N ASP A 100 -2.49 -3.35 -18.16
CA ASP A 100 -1.12 -3.47 -17.67
C ASP A 100 -0.44 -2.13 -17.39
N ASP A 101 -0.76 -1.12 -18.18
CA ASP A 101 -0.34 0.28 -18.01
C ASP A 101 -1.04 0.96 -16.83
N GLU A 102 -2.37 0.81 -16.72
CA GLU A 102 -3.15 1.30 -15.58
C GLU A 102 -2.72 0.67 -14.24
N PHE A 103 -2.30 -0.60 -14.29
CA PHE A 103 -1.77 -1.31 -13.13
C PHE A 103 -0.44 -0.70 -12.69
N GLU A 104 0.48 -0.44 -13.64
CA GLU A 104 1.76 0.22 -13.35
C GLU A 104 1.55 1.61 -12.75
N VAL A 105 0.61 2.38 -13.30
CA VAL A 105 0.19 3.66 -12.73
C VAL A 105 -0.29 3.50 -11.28
N SER A 106 -1.14 2.50 -11.02
CA SER A 106 -1.67 2.24 -9.68
C SER A 106 -0.58 1.84 -8.68
N LYS A 107 0.39 1.04 -9.12
CA LYS A 107 1.55 0.59 -8.32
C LYS A 107 2.44 1.78 -7.95
N GLU A 108 2.85 2.55 -8.94
CA GLU A 108 3.78 3.68 -8.77
C GLU A 108 3.16 4.82 -7.97
N ARG A 109 1.89 5.15 -8.24
CA ARG A 109 1.15 6.14 -7.44
C ARG A 109 1.11 5.76 -5.96
N LYS A 110 0.90 4.47 -5.65
CA LYS A 110 0.85 3.98 -4.27
C LYS A 110 2.23 3.99 -3.61
N ILE A 111 3.29 3.63 -4.34
CA ILE A 111 4.66 3.67 -3.81
C ILE A 111 5.07 5.12 -3.52
N LEU A 112 4.95 6.02 -4.50
CA LEU A 112 5.40 7.39 -4.33
C LEU A 112 4.52 8.16 -3.35
N ILE A 113 3.21 8.20 -3.53
CA ILE A 113 2.36 9.07 -2.70
C ILE A 113 2.05 8.40 -1.36
N HIS A 114 1.46 7.21 -1.33
CA HIS A 114 1.05 6.61 -0.05
C HIS A 114 2.27 6.18 0.78
N ASN A 115 3.14 5.32 0.24
CA ASN A 115 4.29 4.89 1.03
C ASN A 115 5.27 6.04 1.28
N GLY A 116 5.47 6.96 0.33
CA GLY A 116 6.35 8.12 0.49
C GLY A 116 5.85 9.08 1.55
N CYS A 117 4.57 9.49 1.52
CA CYS A 117 3.99 10.32 2.59
C CYS A 117 4.05 9.63 3.96
N HIS A 118 3.82 8.31 4.02
CA HIS A 118 3.89 7.55 5.27
C HIS A 118 5.31 7.60 5.86
N ALA A 119 6.34 7.35 5.04
CA ALA A 119 7.73 7.43 5.47
C ALA A 119 8.13 8.85 5.87
N PHE A 120 7.84 9.84 5.01
CA PHE A 120 8.14 11.26 5.25
C PHE A 120 7.58 11.76 6.58
N LEU A 121 6.29 11.51 6.83
CA LEU A 121 5.63 11.91 8.06
C LEU A 121 6.18 11.17 9.29
N ALA A 122 6.54 9.89 9.17
CA ALA A 122 7.20 9.18 10.27
C ALA A 122 8.55 9.81 10.60
N PHE A 123 9.35 10.14 9.59
CA PHE A 123 10.70 10.66 9.79
C PHE A 123 10.66 12.00 10.52
N LEU A 124 9.81 12.93 10.04
CA LEU A 124 9.64 14.24 10.69
C LEU A 124 8.98 14.14 12.06
N GLY A 125 7.96 13.29 12.19
CA GLY A 125 7.29 13.11 13.47
C GLY A 125 8.20 12.49 14.52
N TYR A 126 9.08 11.57 14.14
CA TYR A 126 10.11 11.02 15.03
C TYR A 126 11.07 12.12 15.51
N LEU A 127 11.55 12.97 14.59
CA LEU A 127 12.44 14.09 14.93
C LEU A 127 11.78 15.12 15.88
N LYS A 128 10.46 15.26 15.82
CA LYS A 128 9.68 16.11 16.75
C LYS A 128 9.25 15.40 18.04
N GLY A 129 9.59 14.12 18.22
CA GLY A 129 9.25 13.36 19.44
C GLY A 129 7.82 12.82 19.48
N TYR A 130 7.12 12.76 18.35
CA TYR A 130 5.79 12.16 18.26
C TYR A 130 5.84 10.63 18.28
N THR A 131 4.77 10.03 18.81
CA THR A 131 4.64 8.57 18.93
C THR A 131 3.70 7.99 17.88
N TYR A 132 2.63 8.71 17.53
CA TYR A 132 1.57 8.27 16.63
C TYR A 132 1.33 9.26 15.50
N TYR A 133 0.99 8.75 14.30
CA TYR A 133 0.68 9.58 13.14
C TYR A 133 -0.48 10.54 13.38
N CYS A 134 -1.48 10.15 14.17
CA CYS A 134 -2.63 11.01 14.46
C CYS A 134 -2.27 12.27 15.24
N GLN A 135 -1.12 12.30 15.92
CA GLN A 135 -0.64 13.52 16.57
C GLN A 135 -0.21 14.57 15.54
N LEU A 136 0.22 14.14 14.35
CA LEU A 136 0.67 15.02 13.27
C LEU A 136 -0.49 15.77 12.60
N GLU A 137 -1.75 15.40 12.86
CA GLU A 137 -2.92 16.15 12.37
C GLU A 137 -2.90 17.62 12.83
N LYS A 138 -2.27 17.89 13.99
CA LYS A 138 -2.14 19.24 14.55
C LYS A 138 -0.86 19.96 14.13
N GLU A 139 0.07 19.27 13.47
CA GLU A 139 1.38 19.78 13.06
C GLU A 139 1.32 20.48 11.71
N LYS A 140 0.87 21.75 11.72
CA LYS A 140 0.69 22.54 10.49
C LYS A 140 1.96 22.60 9.63
N GLU A 141 3.13 22.78 10.23
CA GLU A 141 4.40 22.85 9.51
C GLU A 141 4.73 21.55 8.78
N ILE A 142 4.61 20.41 9.46
CA ILE A 142 4.87 19.08 8.86
C ILE A 142 3.88 18.79 7.74
N LEU A 143 2.59 19.08 7.97
CA LEU A 143 1.56 18.84 6.95
C LEU A 143 1.75 19.73 5.73
N GLU A 144 2.21 20.97 5.90
CA GLU A 144 2.49 21.86 4.78
C GLU A 144 3.71 21.39 3.98
N LEU A 145 4.76 20.93 4.65
CA LEU A 145 5.90 20.28 3.98
C LEU A 145 5.49 19.03 3.20
N ALA A 146 4.63 18.18 3.78
CA ALA A 146 4.13 16.99 3.10
C ALA A 146 3.31 17.35 1.86
N LYS A 147 2.44 18.37 1.93
CA LYS A 147 1.72 18.88 0.76
C LYS A 147 2.66 19.45 -0.30
N LYS A 148 3.73 20.14 0.11
CA LYS A 148 4.73 20.69 -0.81
C LYS A 148 5.42 19.57 -1.58
N MET A 149 6.00 18.58 -0.87
CA MET A 149 6.62 17.39 -1.45
C MET A 149 5.67 16.67 -2.42
N VAL A 150 4.41 16.49 -2.03
CA VAL A 150 3.40 15.87 -2.90
C VAL A 150 3.17 16.68 -4.18
N ASN A 151 2.90 17.99 -4.06
CA ASN A 151 2.45 18.80 -5.20
C ASN A 151 3.59 19.19 -6.13
N GLU A 152 4.77 19.50 -5.59
CA GLU A 152 5.90 20.01 -6.36
C GLU A 152 6.81 18.90 -6.89
N GLU A 153 6.81 17.71 -6.25
CA GLU A 153 7.75 16.64 -6.61
C GLU A 153 7.00 15.36 -7.05
N MET A 154 6.23 14.74 -6.16
CA MET A 154 5.64 13.41 -6.43
C MET A 154 4.61 13.42 -7.57
N ILE A 155 3.75 14.44 -7.62
CA ILE A 155 2.76 14.59 -8.71
C ILE A 155 3.46 14.86 -10.04
N GLU A 156 4.48 15.71 -10.07
CA GLU A 156 5.24 16.00 -11.29
C GLU A 156 6.00 14.76 -11.80
N ALA A 157 6.60 13.99 -10.88
CA ALA A 157 7.26 12.73 -11.22
C ALA A 157 6.27 11.73 -11.86
N LEU A 158 5.07 11.58 -11.29
CA LEU A 158 4.05 10.69 -11.85
C LEU A 158 3.51 11.20 -13.20
N LEU A 159 3.29 12.51 -13.35
CA LEU A 159 2.79 13.09 -14.60
C LEU A 159 3.84 13.04 -15.72
N SER A 160 5.12 13.21 -15.41
CA SER A 160 6.18 13.06 -16.41
C SER A 160 6.28 11.63 -16.95
N LYS A 161 6.04 10.62 -16.10
CA LYS A 161 6.07 9.19 -16.49
C LYS A 161 4.77 8.70 -17.12
N PHE A 162 3.62 9.22 -16.67
CA PHE A 162 2.29 8.66 -16.99
C PHE A 162 1.24 9.70 -17.39
N GLY A 163 1.63 10.91 -17.81
CA GLY A 163 0.71 12.02 -18.09
C GLY A 163 -0.32 11.77 -19.20
N GLY A 164 -0.12 10.76 -20.04
CA GLY A 164 -1.13 10.32 -21.03
C GLY A 164 -2.30 9.54 -20.43
N ILE A 165 -2.14 9.00 -19.21
CA ILE A 165 -3.13 8.17 -18.50
C ILE A 165 -3.62 8.88 -17.22
N LEU A 166 -2.75 9.66 -16.58
CA LEU A 166 -3.02 10.32 -15.31
C LEU A 166 -3.60 11.72 -15.49
N ASP A 167 -4.60 12.03 -14.66
CA ASP A 167 -5.08 13.39 -14.45
C ASP A 167 -4.51 13.97 -13.15
N ARG A 168 -4.09 15.23 -13.22
CA ARG A 168 -3.48 15.98 -12.12
C ARG A 168 -4.45 16.15 -10.94
N ASN A 169 -5.73 16.46 -11.21
CA ASN A 169 -6.70 16.69 -10.15
C ASN A 169 -7.01 15.38 -9.40
N ASN A 170 -7.09 14.26 -10.12
CA ASN A 170 -7.20 12.93 -9.53
C ASN A 170 -6.02 12.61 -8.62
N LEU A 171 -4.79 12.96 -9.01
CA LEU A 171 -3.61 12.78 -8.15
C LEU A 171 -3.66 13.67 -6.90
N LYS A 172 -4.08 14.92 -7.02
CA LYS A 172 -4.27 15.82 -5.86
C LYS A 172 -5.30 15.27 -4.88
N ASN A 173 -6.47 14.87 -5.39
CA ASN A 173 -7.54 14.29 -4.56
C ASN A 173 -7.09 13.01 -3.85
N TYR A 174 -6.40 12.13 -4.58
CA TYR A 174 -5.82 10.92 -4.01
C TYR A 174 -4.81 11.25 -2.89
N SER A 175 -3.96 12.25 -3.10
CA SER A 175 -2.93 12.63 -2.11
C SER A 175 -3.53 13.23 -0.84
N PHE A 176 -4.57 14.07 -0.96
CA PHE A 176 -5.30 14.59 0.20
C PHE A 176 -5.97 13.47 1.00
N ASP A 177 -6.58 12.50 0.32
CA ASP A 177 -7.16 11.34 0.98
C ASP A 177 -6.08 10.52 1.71
N VAL A 178 -4.94 10.27 1.08
CA VAL A 178 -3.80 9.57 1.68
C VAL A 178 -3.32 10.25 2.95
N LEU A 179 -3.07 11.56 2.94
CA LEU A 179 -2.59 12.29 4.13
C LEU A 179 -3.60 12.18 5.27
N ARG A 180 -4.89 12.37 4.99
CA ARG A 180 -5.98 12.23 5.96
C ARG A 180 -6.07 10.83 6.55
N ARG A 181 -5.84 9.79 5.73
CA ARG A 181 -5.88 8.39 6.16
C ARG A 181 -4.70 8.05 7.06
N ILE A 182 -3.49 8.48 6.68
CA ILE A 182 -2.26 8.26 7.46
C ILE A 182 -2.41 8.85 8.87
N THR A 183 -2.94 10.07 8.99
CA THR A 183 -3.12 10.74 10.29
C THR A 183 -4.41 10.35 11.01
N SER A 184 -5.15 9.35 10.53
CA SER A 184 -6.41 8.98 11.16
C SER A 184 -6.18 8.36 12.56
N PRO A 185 -6.85 8.87 13.62
CA PRO A 185 -6.77 8.27 14.95
C PRO A 185 -7.34 6.85 15.01
N LEU A 186 -8.16 6.46 14.03
CA LEU A 186 -8.75 5.13 13.91
C LEU A 186 -7.69 4.03 13.96
N PHE A 187 -6.57 4.24 13.25
CA PHE A 187 -5.53 3.24 13.11
C PHE A 187 -4.54 3.23 14.26
N GLY A 188 -4.48 4.28 15.10
CA GLY A 188 -3.49 4.36 16.19
C GLY A 188 -2.08 4.01 15.70
N ASP A 189 -1.76 4.40 14.47
CA ASP A 189 -0.57 3.94 13.78
C ASP A 189 0.66 4.61 14.40
N SER A 190 1.64 3.80 14.81
CA SER A 190 2.84 4.30 15.46
C SER A 190 3.84 4.83 14.44
N ILE A 191 4.48 5.95 14.76
CA ILE A 191 5.62 6.48 14.01
C ILE A 191 6.76 5.45 13.96
N PHE A 192 7.01 4.73 15.05
CA PHE A 192 8.03 3.68 15.10
C PHE A 192 7.83 2.61 14.00
N ARG A 193 6.60 2.15 13.75
CA ARG A 193 6.28 1.24 12.64
C ARG A 193 6.61 1.87 11.28
N GLY A 194 6.28 3.15 11.12
CA GLY A 194 6.61 3.96 9.95
C GLY A 194 8.10 4.17 9.72
N MET A 195 8.92 4.13 10.78
CA MET A 195 10.37 4.24 10.68
C MET A 195 11.05 2.95 10.23
N ARG A 196 10.50 1.76 10.54
CA ARG A 196 11.16 0.45 10.29
C ARG A 196 11.73 0.33 8.86
N GLY A 197 12.99 -0.07 8.72
CA GLY A 197 13.65 -0.12 7.42
C GLY A 197 13.84 1.27 6.78
N SER A 198 14.34 2.24 7.55
CA SER A 198 14.50 3.62 7.07
C SER A 198 15.50 3.73 5.92
N LEU A 199 16.58 2.94 5.97
CA LEU A 199 17.62 2.97 4.94
C LEU A 199 17.07 2.44 3.61
N GLU A 200 16.28 1.38 3.64
CA GLU A 200 15.62 0.83 2.45
C GLU A 200 14.61 1.82 1.88
N LYS A 201 13.88 2.55 2.73
CA LYS A 201 12.94 3.61 2.30
C LYS A 201 13.61 4.82 1.66
N LEU A 202 14.89 5.03 1.94
CA LEU A 202 15.75 6.07 1.38
C LEU A 202 16.68 5.55 0.28
N ALA A 203 16.54 4.28 -0.12
CA ALA A 203 17.33 3.76 -1.23
C ALA A 203 16.94 4.48 -2.54
N PRO A 204 17.85 4.57 -3.52
CA PRO A 204 17.49 5.05 -4.86
C PRO A 204 16.37 4.20 -5.49
N GLN A 205 15.48 4.85 -6.22
CA GLN A 205 14.29 4.27 -6.86
C GLN A 205 13.25 3.69 -5.88
N GLU A 206 13.33 4.03 -4.59
CA GLU A 206 12.28 3.72 -3.62
C GLU A 206 11.31 4.90 -3.51
N ARG A 207 10.61 4.99 -2.38
CA ARG A 207 9.48 5.93 -2.21
C ARG A 207 9.86 7.40 -2.01
N LEU A 208 11.14 7.72 -1.81
CA LEU A 208 11.61 9.09 -1.50
C LEU A 208 12.80 9.56 -2.37
N ILE A 209 13.65 8.66 -2.88
CA ILE A 209 14.87 8.98 -3.65
C ILE A 209 14.87 8.19 -4.95
#